data_AF-H1KL85-F1
#
_entry.id   AF-H1KL85-F1
#
_cell.length_a   1.000
_cell.length_b   1.000
_cell.length_c   1.000
_cell.angle_alpha   90.00
_cell.angle_beta   90.00
_cell.angle_gamma   90.00
#
_symmetry.space_group_name_H-M   'P 1'
#
loop_
_entity.id
_entity.type
_entity.pdbx_description
1 polymer ?
#
loop_
_entity_poly.entity_id
_entity_poly.type
_entity_poly.pdbx_seq_one_letter_code
_entity_poly.pdbx_strand_id
1 'polypeptide(L)'
;MSETILPGTAAPWRATVLTLYPEMFPGPLGHSLSGDALGRGTWSLEPRQIREHGLGRHRNVDDTPAGGGAGMVLRCDVLGAAIDAAAP
;
A
#
# COMPACT_ATOMS: atom_id res chain seq x y z
N MET A 1 -3.89 28.86 20.41
CA MET A 1 -2.82 29.04 19.41
C MET A 1 -3.15 28.10 18.27
N SER A 2 -3.98 28.58 17.35
CA SER A 2 -4.36 27.84 16.14
C SER A 2 -3.52 28.37 15.00
N GLU A 3 -2.57 27.57 14.52
CA GLU A 3 -1.92 27.87 13.24
C GLU A 3 -2.91 27.52 12.13
N THR A 4 -3.40 28.56 11.48
CA THR A 4 -4.20 28.47 10.26
C THR A 4 -3.24 28.17 9.12
N ILE A 5 -3.30 26.96 8.55
CA ILE A 5 -2.52 26.59 7.38
C ILE A 5 -3.06 27.41 6.20
N LEU A 6 -2.23 28.32 5.68
CA LEU A 6 -2.57 29.17 4.53
C LEU A 6 -2.54 28.35 3.22
N PRO A 7 -3.38 28.71 2.22
CA PRO A 7 -3.58 27.93 1.01
C PRO A 7 -2.40 28.09 0.05
N GLY A 8 -1.53 27.08 0.04
CA GLY A 8 -0.48 26.89 -0.97
C GLY A 8 0.10 25.48 -0.99
N THR A 9 -0.53 24.54 -0.28
CA THR A 9 0.11 23.27 0.07
C THR A 9 -0.25 22.22 -0.98
N ALA A 10 0.75 21.74 -1.73
CA ALA A 10 0.66 20.48 -2.43
C ALA A 10 0.01 19.43 -1.51
N ALA A 11 -0.82 18.55 -2.07
CA ALA A 11 -1.47 17.50 -1.29
C ALA A 11 -0.44 16.82 -0.38
N PRO A 12 -0.78 16.56 0.90
CA PRO A 12 0.17 15.95 1.83
C PRO A 12 0.68 14.65 1.23
N TRP A 13 1.98 14.39 1.42
CA TRP A 13 2.62 13.20 0.87
C TRP A 13 1.83 11.94 1.26
N ARG A 14 1.59 11.05 0.28
CA ARG A 14 0.82 9.82 0.44
C ARG A 14 1.71 8.61 0.20
N ALA A 15 1.78 7.72 1.18
CA ALA A 15 2.32 6.38 1.00
C ALA A 15 1.19 5.40 0.68
N THR A 16 1.30 4.71 -0.46
CA THR A 16 0.44 3.56 -0.77
C THR A 16 1.23 2.28 -0.56
N VAL A 17 0.69 1.36 0.23
CA VAL A 17 1.33 0.05 0.49
C VAL A 17 0.52 -1.05 -0.15
N LEU A 18 1.09 -1.68 -1.17
CA LEU A 18 0.53 -2.90 -1.75
C LEU A 18 0.86 -4.08 -0.82
N THR A 19 -0.17 -4.73 -0.28
CA THR A 19 -0.01 -5.84 0.67
C THR A 19 -1.12 -6.88 0.52
N LEU A 20 -0.87 -8.10 0.98
CA LEU A 20 -1.92 -9.11 1.17
C LEU A 20 -2.66 -8.96 2.51
N TYR A 21 -2.14 -8.14 3.42
CA TYR A 21 -2.65 -7.93 4.78
C TYR A 21 -2.80 -6.43 5.11
N PRO A 22 -3.77 -5.72 4.51
CA PRO A 22 -4.00 -4.29 4.76
C PRO A 22 -4.23 -3.95 6.24
N GLU A 23 -4.85 -4.86 6.98
CA GLU A 23 -5.15 -4.74 8.41
C GLU A 23 -3.90 -4.65 9.30
N MET A 24 -2.72 -5.02 8.80
CA MET A 24 -1.46 -4.85 9.53
C MET A 24 -1.01 -3.38 9.60
N PHE A 25 -1.63 -2.49 8.82
CA PHE A 25 -1.28 -1.07 8.76
C PHE A 25 -2.21 -0.21 9.64
N PRO A 26 -1.72 0.87 10.26
CA PRO A 26 -0.41 1.49 10.02
C PRO A 26 0.77 0.76 10.69
N GLY A 27 0.51 -0.19 11.59
CA GLY A 27 1.55 -0.97 12.26
C GLY A 27 2.63 -0.06 12.87
N PRO A 28 3.93 -0.34 12.64
CA PRO A 28 5.03 0.50 13.11
C PRO A 28 4.94 1.98 12.71
N LEU A 29 4.32 2.29 11.56
CA LEU A 29 4.20 3.67 11.07
C LEU A 29 3.25 4.52 11.92
N GLY A 30 2.39 3.87 12.72
CA GLY A 30 1.47 4.53 13.63
C GLY A 30 2.09 4.98 14.96
N HIS A 31 3.40 4.80 15.17
CA HIS A 31 4.07 5.15 16.43
C HIS A 31 5.02 6.34 16.29
N SER A 32 5.38 6.97 17.42
CA SER A 32 6.35 8.08 17.50
C SER A 32 6.02 9.23 16.52
N LEU A 33 7.04 9.93 16.03
CA LEU A 33 6.89 11.11 15.16
C LEU A 33 6.11 10.81 13.87
N SER A 34 6.24 9.60 13.29
CA SER A 34 5.47 9.21 12.11
C SER A 34 3.98 9.07 12.42
N GLY A 35 3.63 8.44 13.55
CA GLY A 35 2.24 8.30 13.99
C GLY A 35 1.60 9.64 14.34
N ASP A 36 2.34 10.49 15.05
CA ASP A 36 1.90 11.83 15.38
C ASP A 36 1.65 12.67 14.11
N ALA A 37 2.55 12.59 13.13
CA ALA A 37 2.40 13.27 11.85
C ALA A 37 1.25 12.70 11.00
N LEU A 38 0.98 11.40 11.09
CA LEU A 38 -0.16 10.74 10.46
C LEU A 38 -1.48 11.25 11.07
N GLY A 39 -1.55 11.33 12.40
CA GLY A 39 -2.72 11.83 13.13
C GLY A 39 -3.00 13.32 12.87
N ARG A 40 -1.96 14.12 12.59
CA ARG A 40 -2.09 15.52 12.16
C ARG A 40 -2.41 15.69 10.67
N GLY A 41 -2.41 14.61 9.88
CA GLY A 41 -2.63 14.67 8.43
C GLY A 41 -1.46 15.31 7.66
N THR A 42 -0.27 15.39 8.25
CA THR A 42 0.95 15.88 7.57
C THR A 42 1.39 14.92 6.45
N TRP A 43 1.04 13.64 6.60
CA TRP A 43 1.12 12.63 5.56
C TRP A 43 -0.07 11.67 5.67
N SER A 44 -0.28 10.84 4.65
CA SER A 44 -1.33 9.83 4.64
C SER A 44 -0.82 8.45 4.23
N LEU A 45 -1.47 7.41 4.75
CA LEU A 45 -1.17 6.02 4.46
C LEU A 45 -2.39 5.34 3.84
N GLU A 46 -2.19 4.65 2.72
CA GLU A 46 -3.21 3.83 2.07
C GLU A 46 -2.69 2.40 1.87
N PRO A 47 -3.01 1.46 2.76
CA PRO A 47 -2.80 0.05 2.47
C PRO A 47 -3.84 -0.43 1.44
N ARG A 48 -3.39 -1.06 0.36
CA ARG A 48 -4.24 -1.64 -0.69
C ARG A 48 -4.03 -3.14 -0.81
N GLN A 49 -5.12 -3.85 -1.04
CA GLN A 49 -5.16 -5.31 -1.08
C GLN A 49 -4.73 -5.84 -2.45
N ILE A 50 -3.56 -6.47 -2.55
CA ILE A 50 -3.06 -7.08 -3.81
C ILE A 50 -4.03 -8.14 -4.34
N ARG A 51 -4.69 -8.88 -3.44
CA ARG A 51 -5.68 -9.90 -3.81
C ARG A 51 -6.80 -9.33 -4.66
N GLU A 52 -7.00 -8.01 -4.66
CA GLU A 52 -8.01 -7.39 -5.51
C GLU A 52 -7.82 -7.66 -7.01
N HIS A 53 -6.56 -7.80 -7.41
CA HIS A 53 -6.12 -8.02 -8.79
C HIS A 53 -5.78 -9.49 -9.09
N GLY A 54 -6.02 -10.40 -8.14
CA GLY A 54 -5.73 -11.82 -8.30
C GLY A 54 -6.60 -12.48 -9.38
N LEU A 55 -6.07 -13.52 -10.02
CA LEU A 55 -6.68 -14.14 -11.20
C LEU A 55 -7.56 -15.36 -10.88
N GLY A 56 -8.58 -15.58 -11.70
CA GLY A 56 -9.49 -16.73 -11.61
C GLY A 56 -10.41 -16.69 -10.39
N ARG A 57 -11.17 -17.78 -10.19
CA ARG A 57 -12.19 -17.90 -9.13
C ARG A 57 -11.63 -17.68 -7.72
N HIS A 58 -10.39 -18.11 -7.48
CA HIS A 58 -9.76 -18.06 -6.15
C HIS A 58 -8.89 -16.82 -5.94
N ARG A 59 -8.81 -15.92 -6.94
CA ARG A 59 -7.97 -14.72 -6.91
C ARG A 59 -6.51 -15.07 -6.59
N ASN A 60 -5.91 -15.96 -7.40
CA ASN A 60 -4.52 -16.36 -7.25
C ASN A 60 -3.61 -15.14 -7.48
N VAL A 61 -2.65 -14.96 -6.58
CA VAL A 61 -1.73 -13.80 -6.56
C VAL A 61 -0.27 -14.20 -6.79
N ASP A 62 0.02 -15.49 -6.73
CA ASP A 62 1.34 -16.09 -6.84
C ASP A 62 1.35 -17.24 -7.86
N ASP A 63 2.54 -17.63 -8.28
CA ASP A 63 2.78 -18.76 -9.18
C ASP A 63 4.14 -19.42 -8.85
N THR A 64 4.39 -20.56 -9.48
CA THR A 64 5.63 -21.32 -9.34
C THR A 64 6.82 -20.49 -9.87
N PRO A 65 7.96 -20.46 -9.17
CA PRO A 65 9.15 -19.78 -9.66
C PRO A 65 9.61 -20.31 -11.03
N ALA A 66 10.04 -19.42 -11.92
CA ALA A 66 10.69 -19.82 -13.16
C ALA A 66 11.98 -20.60 -12.85
N GLY A 67 12.16 -21.76 -13.48
CA GLY A 67 13.27 -22.69 -13.17
C GLY A 67 12.97 -23.68 -12.05
N GLY A 68 11.78 -23.61 -11.43
CA GLY A 68 11.37 -24.49 -10.34
C GLY A 68 11.98 -24.12 -8.98
N GLY A 69 11.73 -24.96 -7.98
CA GLY A 69 12.15 -24.72 -6.60
C GLY A 69 10.99 -24.76 -5.61
N ALA A 70 11.30 -24.73 -4.32
CA ALA A 70 10.28 -24.67 -3.28
C ALA A 70 9.71 -23.26 -3.13
N GLY A 71 8.42 -23.16 -2.83
CA GLY A 71 7.73 -21.90 -2.58
C GLY A 71 7.06 -21.30 -3.81
N MET A 72 6.55 -20.09 -3.64
CA MET A 72 5.75 -19.36 -4.62
C MET A 72 6.29 -17.94 -4.78
N VAL A 73 6.08 -17.33 -5.95
CA VAL A 73 6.47 -15.95 -6.26
C VAL A 73 5.23 -15.16 -6.65
N LEU A 74 5.09 -13.94 -6.13
CA LEU A 74 4.00 -13.05 -6.53
C LEU A 74 4.03 -12.82 -8.04
N ARG A 75 2.88 -12.93 -8.67
CA ARG A 75 2.77 -12.81 -10.12
C ARG A 75 2.94 -11.37 -10.57
N CYS A 76 3.74 -11.17 -11.62
CA CYS A 76 3.96 -9.85 -12.20
C CYS A 76 2.69 -9.23 -12.80
N ASP A 77 1.80 -10.04 -13.40
CA ASP A 77 0.55 -9.54 -13.99
C ASP A 77 -0.43 -9.01 -12.93
N VAL A 78 -0.50 -9.67 -11.76
CA VAL A 78 -1.27 -9.22 -10.61
C VAL A 78 -0.67 -7.96 -9.98
N LEU A 79 0.64 -7.97 -9.72
CA LEU A 79 1.33 -6.82 -9.12
C LEU A 79 1.32 -5.59 -10.04
N GLY A 80 1.52 -5.77 -11.34
CA GLY A 80 1.46 -4.69 -12.33
C GLY A 80 0.10 -4.00 -12.29
N ALA A 81 -0.99 -4.76 -12.38
CA ALA A 81 -2.35 -4.20 -12.29
C ALA A 81 -2.62 -3.49 -10.95
N ALA A 82 -2.06 -3.98 -9.84
CA ALA A 82 -2.18 -3.34 -8.53
C ALA A 82 -1.41 -2.01 -8.45
N ILE A 83 -0.21 -1.95 -9.06
CA ILE A 83 0.59 -0.73 -9.16
C ILE A 83 -0.12 0.32 -10.02
N ASP A 84 -0.60 -0.07 -11.20
CA ASP A 84 -1.30 0.83 -12.12
C ASP A 84 -2.58 1.41 -11.49
N ALA A 85 -3.30 0.60 -10.70
CA ALA A 85 -4.47 1.08 -9.96
C ALA A 85 -4.10 2.03 -8.80
N ALA A 86 -2.91 1.88 -8.21
CA ALA A 86 -2.43 2.65 -7.07
C ALA A 86 -1.74 3.97 -7.44
N ALA A 87 -1.07 4.01 -8.59
CA ALA A 87 -0.30 5.15 -9.07
C ALA A 87 -0.70 5.49 -10.53
N PRO A 88 -1.87 6.12 -10.72
CA PRO A 88 -2.35 6.52 -12.05
C PRO A 88 -1.54 7.68 -12.66
#